data_AF-A0AAX3Z2D8-F1
#
_entry.id   AF-A0AAX3Z2D8-F1
#
_cell.length_a   1.000
_cell.length_b   1.000
_cell.length_c   1.000
_cell.angle_alpha   90.00
_cell.angle_beta   90.00
_cell.angle_gamma   90.00
#
_symmetry.space_group_name_H-M   'P 1'
#
loop_
_entity.id
_entity.type
_entity.pdbx_description
1 polymer ?
#
loop_
_entity_poly.entity_id
_entity_poly.type
_entity_poly.pdbx_seq_one_letter_code
_entity_poly.pdbx_strand_id
1 'polypeptide(L)' 'MNSIKTFVAVIALATSFGSFAAQTVTASSSTLDGAEAKIAAQAQEAGASSYKITQAFTGNRVHMTAELNK' A
#
# COMPACT_ATOMS: atom_id res chain seq x y z
N MET A 1 -41.45 -14.39 11.51
CA MET A 1 -40.07 -14.88 11.26
C MET A 1 -39.41 -14.22 10.02
N ASN A 2 -39.73 -12.97 9.68
CA ASN A 2 -39.25 -12.34 8.43
C ASN A 2 -38.31 -11.14 8.64
N SER A 3 -38.22 -10.60 9.85
CA SER A 3 -37.43 -9.39 10.18
C SER A 3 -36.04 -9.69 10.75
N ILE A 4 -35.76 -10.93 11.17
CA ILE A 4 -34.45 -11.34 11.72
C ILE A 4 -33.42 -11.55 10.60
N LYS A 5 -33.85 -11.95 9.39
CA LYS A 5 -32.96 -12.22 8.26
C LYS A 5 -32.32 -10.95 7.68
N THR A 6 -32.99 -9.80 7.80
CA THR A 6 -32.54 -8.54 7.20
C THR A 6 -31.40 -7.88 7.97
N PHE A 7 -31.30 -8.10 9.29
CA PHE A 7 -30.29 -7.45 10.13
C PHE A 7 -28.89 -8.08 10.00
N VAL A 8 -28.82 -9.39 9.75
CA VAL A 8 -27.55 -10.12 9.56
C VAL A 8 -26.87 -9.73 8.24
N ALA A 9 -27.63 -9.36 7.21
CA ALA A 9 -27.10 -8.93 5.92
C ALA A 9 -26.39 -7.56 5.97
N VAL A 10 -26.73 -6.70 6.94
CA VAL A 10 -26.15 -5.34 7.07
C VAL A 10 -24.75 -5.37 7.69
N ILE A 11 -24.43 -6.37 8.52
CA ILE A 11 -23.11 -6.49 9.17
C ILE A 11 -22.03 -6.91 8.17
N ALA A 12 -22.40 -7.66 7.12
CA ALA A 12 -21.45 -8.09 6.08
C ALA A 12 -21.06 -6.96 5.09
N LEU A 13 -21.81 -5.86 5.03
CA LEU A 13 -21.56 -4.75 4.10
C LEU A 13 -20.81 -3.58 4.74
N ALA A 14 -20.74 -3.51 6.07
CA ALA A 14 -20.08 -2.40 6.77
C ALA A 14 -18.55 -2.52 6.86
N THR A 15 -17.97 -3.66 6.49
CA THR A 15 -16.51 -3.89 6.54
C THR A 15 -15.77 -3.36 5.31
N SER A 16 -16.47 -2.90 4.26
CA SER A 16 -15.84 -2.42 3.02
C SER A 16 -15.29 -0.98 3.08
N PHE A 17 -15.34 -0.32 4.23
CA PHE A 17 -14.67 0.98 4.46
C PHE A 17 -13.44 0.86 5.37
N GLY A 18 -13.01 -0.37 5.66
CA GLY A 18 -11.85 -0.65 6.50
C GLY A 18 -10.55 -0.39 5.77
N SER A 19 -10.00 0.81 5.96
CA SER A 19 -8.59 1.14 5.83
C SER A 19 -8.04 1.23 4.40
N PHE A 20 -8.23 2.39 3.76
CA PHE A 20 -7.22 2.92 2.85
C PHE A 20 -5.98 3.36 3.67
N ALA A 21 -5.37 2.44 4.41
CA ALA A 21 -4.02 2.65 4.91
C ALA A 21 -3.11 2.50 3.69
N ALA A 22 -2.71 3.63 3.13
CA ALA A 22 -1.74 3.66 2.07
C ALA A 22 -0.48 2.93 2.56
N GLN A 23 -0.18 1.82 1.90
CA GLN A 23 0.83 0.89 2.40
C GLN A 23 2.19 1.45 2.07
N THR A 24 2.96 1.92 3.05
CA THR A 24 4.28 2.46 2.77
C THR A 24 5.30 1.33 2.65
N VAL A 25 6.14 1.40 1.61
CA VAL A 25 7.27 0.51 1.39
C VAL A 25 8.55 1.31 1.37
N THR A 26 9.57 0.76 2.01
CA THR A 26 10.89 1.39 2.08
C THR A 26 11.89 0.47 1.40
N ALA A 27 12.58 0.98 0.39
CA ALA A 27 13.67 0.30 -0.28
C ALA A 27 14.99 0.99 0.01
N SER A 28 16.06 0.18 0.06
CA SER A 28 17.42 0.68 0.19
C SER A 28 18.31 0.06 -0.88
N SER A 29 19.12 0.90 -1.52
CA SER A 29 20.03 0.51 -2.59
C SER A 29 21.29 1.38 -2.63
N SER A 30 22.29 0.98 -3.41
CA SER A 30 23.49 1.78 -3.70
C SER A 30 23.26 2.82 -4.79
N THR A 31 22.17 2.70 -5.56
CA THR A 31 21.79 3.63 -6.64
C THR A 31 20.31 4.01 -6.53
N LEU A 32 19.95 5.18 -7.08
CA LEU A 32 18.55 5.65 -7.14
C LEU A 32 17.68 4.66 -7.92
N ASP A 33 18.13 4.27 -9.12
CA ASP A 33 17.41 3.33 -9.98
C ASP A 33 17.17 1.98 -9.29
N GLY A 34 18.17 1.48 -8.54
CA GLY A 34 18.03 0.21 -7.82
C GLY A 34 17.08 0.31 -6.62
N ALA A 35 16.95 1.49 -6.00
CA ALA A 35 15.96 1.71 -4.95
C ALA A 35 14.55 1.78 -5.56
N GLU A 36 14.40 2.50 -6.67
CA GLU A 36 13.12 2.63 -7.37
C GLU A 36 12.62 1.30 -7.93
N ALA A 37 13.49 0.50 -8.56
CA ALA A 37 13.14 -0.82 -9.07
C ALA A 37 12.64 -1.76 -7.95
N LYS A 38 13.24 -1.67 -6.75
CA LYS A 38 12.76 -2.43 -5.58
C LYS A 38 11.40 -1.95 -5.11
N ILE A 39 11.16 -0.64 -5.06
CA ILE A 39 9.85 -0.10 -4.72
C ILE A 39 8.80 -0.53 -5.73
N ALA A 40 9.09 -0.47 -7.02
CA ALA A 40 8.17 -0.89 -8.07
C ALA A 40 7.84 -2.39 -7.96
N ALA A 41 8.84 -3.24 -7.70
CA ALA A 41 8.62 -4.66 -7.45
C ALA A 41 7.74 -4.90 -6.21
N GLN A 42 8.05 -4.23 -5.10
CA GLN A 42 7.25 -4.32 -3.86
C GLN A 42 5.81 -3.79 -4.06
N ALA A 43 5.64 -2.73 -4.85
CA ALA A 43 4.34 -2.18 -5.23
C ALA A 43 3.51 -3.22 -5.98
N GLN A 44 4.14 -3.89 -6.96
CA GLN A 44 3.50 -4.88 -7.78
C GLN A 44 3.17 -6.16 -6.99
N GLU A 45 4.08 -6.63 -6.13
CA GLU A 45 3.84 -7.74 -5.20
C GLU A 45 2.72 -7.44 -4.20
N ALA A 46 2.66 -6.21 -3.70
CA ALA A 46 1.59 -5.78 -2.81
C ALA A 46 0.24 -5.63 -3.51
N GLY A 47 0.21 -5.67 -4.85
CA GLY A 47 -0.99 -5.46 -5.67
C GLY A 47 -1.45 -4.00 -5.65
N ALA A 48 -0.51 -3.06 -5.57
CA ALA A 48 -0.80 -1.63 -5.62
C ALA A 48 -1.07 -1.17 -7.07
N SER A 49 -2.12 -0.38 -7.26
CA SER A 49 -2.49 0.22 -8.55
C SER A 49 -1.56 1.37 -8.92
N SER A 50 -1.01 2.06 -7.93
CA SER A 50 0.00 3.11 -8.11
C SER A 50 0.88 3.22 -6.88
N TYR A 51 2.06 3.82 -7.03
CA TYR A 51 2.94 4.15 -5.92
C TYR A 51 3.42 5.59 -6.05
N LYS A 52 3.62 6.25 -4.92
CA LYS A 52 4.14 7.62 -4.85
C LYS A 52 5.33 7.65 -3.92
N ILE A 53 6.47 8.08 -4.42
CA ILE A 53 7.65 8.28 -3.58
C ILE A 53 7.38 9.51 -2.68
N THR A 54 7.35 9.30 -1.37
CA THR A 54 7.12 10.35 -0.36
C THR A 54 8.42 10.85 0.23
N GLN A 55 9.46 10.01 0.27
CA GLN A 55 10.80 10.37 0.67
C GLN A 55 11.83 9.69 -0.22
N ALA A 56 12.85 10.44 -0.61
CA ALA A 56 14.07 9.93 -1.21
C ALA A 56 15.25 10.56 -0.47
N PHE A 57 16.04 9.73 0.21
CA PHE A 57 17.23 10.12 0.93
C PHE A 57 18.45 9.48 0.28
N THR A 58 19.33 10.32 -0.26
CA THR A 58 20.58 9.92 -0.92
C THR A 58 21.76 10.41 -0.09
N GLY A 59 22.21 9.56 0.84
CA GLY A 59 23.44 9.76 1.61
C GLY A 59 24.55 8.80 1.14
N ASN A 60 25.18 8.09 2.08
CA ASN A 60 26.13 7.00 1.75
C ASN A 60 25.45 5.79 1.08
N ARG A 61 24.11 5.68 1.22
CA ARG A 61 23.22 4.75 0.51
C ARG A 61 21.92 5.47 0.18
N VAL A 62 21.23 4.98 -0.84
CA VAL A 62 19.89 5.45 -1.21
C VAL A 62 18.87 4.73 -0.35
N HIS A 63 18.10 5.50 0.42
CA HIS A 63 16.92 5.06 1.13
C HIS A 63 15.72 5.78 0.54
N MET A 64 14.76 5.04 0.02
CA MET A 64 13.57 5.60 -0.61
C MET A 64 12.35 5.00 0.04
N THR A 65 11.36 5.83 0.33
CA THR A 65 10.07 5.44 0.87
C THR A 65 9.01 5.84 -0.14
N ALA A 66 8.16 4.88 -0.49
CA ALA A 66 7.00 5.13 -1.32
C ALA A 66 5.74 4.66 -0.62
N GLU A 67 4.67 5.37 -0.88
CA GLU A 67 3.33 5.09 -0.44
C GLU A 67 2.61 4.38 -1.58
N LEU A 68 2.17 3.15 -1.31
CA LEU A 68 1.43 2.32 -2.24
C LEU A 68 -0.06 2.62 -2.12
N ASN A 69 -0.67 2.96 -3.24
CA ASN A 69 -2.10 3.15 -3.37
C ASN A 69 -2.71 1.97 -4.12
N LYS A 70 -3.71 1.34 -3.51
CA LYS A 70 -4.54 0.29 -4.11
C LYS A 70 -5.74 0.87 -4.80
#